data_AF-A0A2V8QW99-F1
#
_entry.id   AF-A0A2V8QW99-F1
#
_cell.length_a   1.000
_cell.length_b   1.000
_cell.length_c   1.000
_cell.angle_alpha   90.00
_cell.angle_beta   90.00
_cell.angle_gamma   90.00
#
_symmetry.space_group_name_H-M   'P 1'
#
loop_
_entity.id
_entity.type
_entity.pdbx_description
1 polymer ?
#
loop_
_entity_poly.entity_id
_entity_poly.type
_entity_poly.pdbx_seq_one_letter_code
_entity_poly.pdbx_strand_id
1 'polypeptide(L)'
;MQAGMQVAIPEIDGATEPFVFGGMTAEGVEPVALEERCRRVARRLRRWNRLQNAERGEIKIALVLFCFPPNKGNIGTAADLDVFPSVQEILCRLRAEGYAVEVPPDADRLREILLGGNSAAFGAVANVAYRMGVEEYLRLCPYAADIENEWGAAPGHVNTFGRELLIQGVRLGNVFVAVQPTFGYEGDPMRLLMSRGGAPHHGFAALYTYLEKIFRADAIVHTGTHGALEFMPGKQVGLSGECWPDRL
;
A
#
# COMPACT_ATOMS: atom_id res chain seq x y z
N MET A 1 -10.95 4.50 -27.10
CA MET A 1 -10.39 5.75 -27.69
C MET A 1 -9.75 6.64 -26.62
N GLN A 2 -10.51 7.12 -25.62
CA GLN A 2 -9.98 8.00 -24.57
C GLN A 2 -8.79 7.39 -23.79
N ALA A 3 -8.89 6.14 -23.32
CA ALA A 3 -7.78 5.47 -22.63
C ALA A 3 -6.51 5.35 -23.50
N GLY A 4 -6.67 5.06 -24.79
CA GLY A 4 -5.52 4.99 -25.71
C GLY A 4 -4.81 6.34 -25.87
N MET A 5 -5.58 7.42 -26.02
CA MET A 5 -5.02 8.75 -26.27
C MET A 5 -4.53 9.46 -25.00
N GLN A 6 -5.21 9.29 -23.88
CA GLN A 6 -4.96 10.04 -22.64
C GLN A 6 -4.15 9.26 -21.59
N VAL A 7 -3.99 7.94 -21.77
CA VAL A 7 -3.24 7.09 -20.84
C VAL A 7 -2.06 6.45 -21.57
N ALA A 8 -2.33 5.62 -22.57
CA ALA A 8 -1.28 4.82 -23.21
C ALA A 8 -0.22 5.66 -23.96
N ILE A 9 -0.61 6.75 -24.64
CA ILE A 9 0.37 7.61 -25.32
C ILE A 9 1.26 8.36 -24.30
N PRO A 10 0.73 9.08 -23.30
CA PRO A 10 1.56 9.71 -22.28
C PRO A 10 2.47 8.74 -21.52
N GLU A 11 2.06 7.50 -21.29
CA GLU A 11 2.90 6.47 -20.67
C GLU A 11 4.17 6.18 -21.48
N ILE A 12 4.10 6.24 -22.82
CA ILE A 12 5.27 6.11 -23.69
C ILE A 12 6.26 7.27 -23.48
N ASP A 13 5.75 8.47 -23.19
CA ASP A 13 6.55 9.66 -22.87
C ASP A 13 7.10 9.64 -21.42
N GLY A 14 6.83 8.58 -20.66
CA GLY A 14 7.24 8.44 -19.26
C GLY A 14 6.34 9.19 -18.28
N ALA A 15 5.17 9.68 -18.72
CA ALA A 15 4.16 10.18 -17.81
C ALA A 15 3.64 9.02 -16.96
N THR A 16 3.48 9.28 -15.66
CA THR A 16 2.97 8.29 -14.71
C THR A 16 1.66 8.80 -14.10
N GLU A 17 0.86 7.88 -13.55
CA GLU A 17 -0.37 8.18 -12.81
C GLU A 17 -1.44 8.96 -13.60
N PRO A 18 -2.11 8.34 -14.58
CA PRO A 18 -3.22 8.99 -15.28
C PRO A 18 -4.33 9.39 -14.28
N PHE A 19 -4.61 10.69 -14.19
CA PHE A 19 -5.53 11.22 -13.19
C PHE A 19 -6.67 12.02 -13.81
N VAL A 20 -7.91 11.65 -13.48
CA VAL A 20 -9.11 12.38 -13.90
C VAL A 20 -9.39 13.50 -12.91
N PHE A 21 -9.39 14.75 -13.38
CA PHE A 21 -9.70 15.95 -12.60
C PHE A 21 -10.89 16.75 -13.14
N GLY A 22 -11.42 16.39 -14.30
CA GLY A 22 -12.53 17.06 -14.96
C GLY A 22 -13.03 16.24 -16.15
N GLY A 23 -14.16 16.64 -16.72
CA GLY A 23 -14.72 15.98 -17.88
C GLY A 23 -15.84 16.78 -18.53
N MET A 24 -16.25 16.35 -19.73
CA MET A 24 -17.40 16.93 -20.42
C MET A 24 -18.70 16.45 -19.76
N THR A 25 -19.67 17.34 -19.60
CA THR A 25 -21.03 16.95 -19.24
C THR A 25 -21.77 16.45 -20.49
N ALA A 26 -22.87 15.71 -20.31
CA ALA A 26 -23.61 15.12 -21.42
C ALA A 26 -24.15 16.16 -22.42
N GLU A 27 -24.43 17.38 -21.95
CA GLU A 27 -25.00 18.48 -22.72
C GLU A 27 -24.04 19.67 -22.85
N GLY A 28 -22.83 19.55 -22.28
CA GLY A 28 -21.86 20.64 -22.21
C GLY A 28 -20.95 20.72 -23.42
N VAL A 29 -20.60 21.95 -23.80
CA VAL A 29 -19.56 22.24 -24.80
C VAL A 29 -18.19 22.49 -24.15
N GLU A 30 -18.14 22.66 -22.83
CA GLU A 30 -16.92 22.92 -22.06
C GLU A 30 -16.72 21.88 -20.94
N PRO A 31 -15.46 21.53 -20.62
CA PRO A 31 -15.17 20.61 -19.54
C PRO A 31 -15.44 21.25 -18.18
N VAL A 32 -16.03 20.48 -17.27
CA VAL A 32 -16.29 20.88 -15.89
C VAL A 32 -15.28 20.20 -14.96
N ALA A 33 -14.75 20.97 -14.01
CA ALA A 33 -13.85 20.46 -12.99
C ALA A 33 -14.60 19.58 -11.98
N LEU A 34 -13.99 18.46 -11.61
CA LEU A 34 -14.45 17.62 -10.50
C LEU A 34 -13.69 18.04 -9.25
N GLU A 35 -14.31 18.87 -8.40
CA GLU A 35 -13.62 19.56 -7.30
C GLU A 35 -12.86 18.61 -6.35
N GLU A 36 -13.47 17.48 -5.96
CA GLU A 36 -12.81 16.46 -5.14
C GLU A 36 -11.52 15.96 -5.79
N ARG A 37 -11.58 15.69 -7.09
CA ARG A 37 -10.43 15.22 -7.87
C ARG A 37 -9.35 16.28 -8.00
N CYS A 38 -9.72 17.54 -8.27
CA CYS A 38 -8.77 18.65 -8.29
C CYS A 38 -8.03 18.79 -6.96
N ARG A 39 -8.76 18.72 -5.83
CA ARG A 39 -8.16 18.74 -4.49
C ARG A 39 -7.21 17.56 -4.28
N ARG A 40 -7.56 16.37 -4.77
CA ARG A 40 -6.71 15.18 -4.68
C ARG A 40 -5.44 15.31 -5.51
N VAL A 41 -5.50 15.79 -6.76
CA VAL A 41 -4.30 16.10 -7.57
C VAL A 41 -3.40 17.10 -6.84
N ALA A 42 -3.97 18.19 -6.32
CA ALA A 42 -3.20 19.20 -5.59
C ALA A 42 -2.49 18.59 -4.36
N ARG A 43 -3.15 17.67 -3.64
CA ARG A 43 -2.51 16.92 -2.55
C ARG A 43 -1.35 16.05 -3.04
N ARG A 44 -1.49 15.33 -4.17
CA ARG A 44 -0.43 14.51 -4.76
C ARG A 44 0.76 15.36 -5.23
N LEU A 45 0.50 16.46 -5.94
CA LEU A 45 1.54 17.38 -6.39
C LEU A 45 2.36 17.94 -5.23
N ARG A 46 1.72 18.27 -4.11
CA ARG A 46 2.42 18.70 -2.89
C ARG A 46 3.32 17.60 -2.31
N ARG A 47 2.94 16.32 -2.41
CA ARG A 47 3.79 15.20 -1.96
C ARG A 47 5.00 15.02 -2.89
N TRP A 48 4.79 15.06 -4.21
CA TRP A 48 5.90 15.06 -5.18
C TRP A 48 6.86 16.23 -4.97
N ASN A 49 6.33 17.44 -4.77
CA ASN A 49 7.15 18.60 -4.46
C ASN A 49 7.96 18.42 -3.17
N ARG A 50 7.40 17.77 -2.14
CA ARG A 50 8.15 17.44 -0.92
C ARG A 50 9.30 16.47 -1.22
N LEU A 51 9.07 15.42 -2.00
CA LEU A 51 10.13 14.47 -2.38
C LEU A 51 11.27 15.14 -3.15
N GLN A 52 10.98 16.18 -3.93
CA GLN A 52 11.99 16.92 -4.68
C GLN A 52 12.81 17.90 -3.83
N ASN A 53 12.21 18.50 -2.80
CA ASN A 53 12.81 19.66 -2.10
C ASN A 53 13.24 19.38 -0.65
N ALA A 54 12.70 18.37 0.02
CA ALA A 54 13.06 18.09 1.41
C ALA A 54 14.43 17.40 1.49
N GLU A 55 15.10 17.55 2.65
CA GLU A 55 16.36 16.89 2.91
C GLU A 55 16.17 15.38 2.93
N ARG A 56 17.09 14.64 2.30
CA ARG A 56 17.00 13.16 2.16
C ARG A 56 16.88 12.45 3.51
N GLY A 57 17.55 12.97 4.54
CA GLY A 57 17.46 12.45 5.91
C GLY A 57 16.07 12.52 6.53
N GLU A 58 15.20 13.45 6.07
CA GLU A 58 13.84 13.63 6.58
C GLU A 58 12.77 12.81 5.84
N ILE A 59 13.11 12.31 4.64
CA ILE A 59 12.16 11.58 3.80
C ILE A 59 11.88 10.21 4.41
N LYS A 60 10.58 9.92 4.59
CA LYS A 60 10.12 8.61 5.06
C LYS A 60 9.66 7.73 3.92
N ILE A 61 10.22 6.53 3.82
CA ILE A 61 9.92 5.58 2.73
C ILE A 61 9.33 4.31 3.32
N ALA A 62 8.23 3.84 2.77
CA ALA A 62 7.70 2.51 3.06
C ALA A 62 8.02 1.56 1.90
N LEU A 63 8.77 0.49 2.17
CA LEU A 63 8.98 -0.62 1.24
C LEU A 63 7.96 -1.71 1.57
N VAL A 64 6.98 -1.93 0.70
CA VAL A 64 5.89 -2.87 0.94
C VAL A 64 6.17 -4.15 0.19
N LEU A 65 6.44 -5.22 0.93
CA LEU A 65 6.69 -6.55 0.37
C LEU A 65 5.35 -7.21 0.06
N PHE A 66 5.14 -7.56 -1.21
CA PHE A 66 4.03 -8.41 -1.64
C PHE A 66 4.52 -9.85 -1.82
N CYS A 67 3.68 -10.81 -1.44
CA CYS A 67 4.05 -12.22 -1.43
C CYS A 67 3.09 -12.99 -2.32
N PHE A 68 3.58 -13.45 -3.47
CA PHE A 68 2.81 -14.27 -4.40
C PHE A 68 3.68 -15.40 -4.96
N PRO A 69 3.19 -16.66 -5.00
CA PRO A 69 1.86 -17.13 -4.63
C PRO A 69 1.67 -17.24 -3.11
N PRO A 70 0.53 -16.80 -2.58
CA PRO A 70 0.19 -17.06 -1.19
C PRO A 70 -0.03 -18.57 -0.99
N ASN A 71 0.39 -19.12 0.14
CA ASN A 71 0.43 -20.55 0.52
C ASN A 71 1.74 -21.33 0.30
N LYS A 72 2.84 -20.72 -0.18
CA LYS A 72 4.14 -21.42 -0.23
C LYS A 72 5.13 -21.04 0.87
N GLY A 73 4.71 -20.27 1.89
CA GLY A 73 5.61 -19.86 2.98
C GLY A 73 6.69 -18.86 2.56
N ASN A 74 6.63 -18.35 1.33
CA ASN A 74 7.67 -17.52 0.75
C ASN A 74 7.29 -16.04 0.81
N ILE A 75 7.31 -15.47 2.02
CA ILE A 75 7.41 -14.01 2.12
C ILE A 75 8.72 -13.62 1.45
N GLY A 76 8.66 -12.73 0.45
CA GLY A 76 9.85 -12.30 -0.30
C GLY A 76 10.21 -13.13 -1.55
N THR A 77 9.25 -13.86 -2.15
CA THR A 77 9.40 -14.30 -3.55
C THR A 77 8.47 -13.52 -4.45
N ALA A 78 9.05 -12.90 -5.48
CA ALA A 78 8.34 -12.37 -6.64
C ALA A 78 8.90 -13.06 -7.90
N ALA A 79 8.15 -13.06 -9.01
CA ALA A 79 8.60 -13.80 -10.21
C ALA A 79 9.98 -13.32 -10.66
N ASP A 80 10.95 -14.24 -10.63
CA ASP A 80 12.37 -14.02 -10.98
C ASP A 80 13.08 -12.89 -10.21
N LEU A 81 12.60 -12.53 -9.01
CA LEU A 81 13.21 -11.53 -8.14
C LEU A 81 13.46 -12.08 -6.73
N ASP A 82 14.72 -12.04 -6.29
CA ASP A 82 15.07 -12.29 -4.89
C ASP A 82 14.83 -11.03 -4.06
N VAL A 83 13.71 -10.99 -3.35
CA VAL A 83 13.21 -9.76 -2.71
C VAL A 83 14.13 -9.30 -1.58
N PHE A 84 14.63 -10.20 -0.74
CA PHE A 84 15.44 -9.81 0.41
C PHE A 84 16.80 -9.19 0.03
N PRO A 85 17.61 -9.79 -0.86
CA PRO A 85 18.81 -9.15 -1.40
C PRO A 85 18.50 -7.86 -2.14
N SER A 86 17.40 -7.79 -2.89
CA SER A 86 17.01 -6.56 -3.58
C SER A 86 16.68 -5.43 -2.61
N VAL A 87 15.91 -5.73 -1.56
CA VAL A 87 15.60 -4.77 -0.49
C VAL A 87 16.88 -4.38 0.26
N GLN A 88 17.76 -5.33 0.55
CA GLN A 88 19.05 -5.05 1.18
C GLN A 88 19.88 -4.06 0.35
N GLU A 89 19.96 -4.26 -0.97
CA GLU A 89 20.67 -3.34 -1.87
C GLU A 89 20.02 -1.96 -1.92
N ILE A 90 18.67 -1.90 -1.96
CA ILE A 90 17.92 -0.64 -1.85
C ILE A 90 18.27 0.08 -0.54
N LEU A 91 18.28 -0.62 0.60
CA LEU A 91 18.61 -0.03 1.90
C LEU A 91 20.06 0.49 1.94
N CYS A 92 21.02 -0.29 1.43
CA CYS A 92 22.41 0.12 1.28
C CYS A 92 22.53 1.40 0.44
N ARG A 93 21.82 1.44 -0.69
CA ARG A 93 21.83 2.59 -1.60
C ARG A 93 21.21 3.84 -0.96
N LEU A 94 20.07 3.69 -0.29
CA LEU A 94 19.42 4.79 0.43
C LEU A 94 20.36 5.37 1.51
N ARG A 95 21.05 4.52 2.27
CA ARG A 95 22.06 4.99 3.24
C ARG A 95 23.18 5.78 2.57
N ALA A 96 23.72 5.25 1.46
CA ALA A 96 24.81 5.90 0.72
C ALA A 96 24.40 7.26 0.13
N GLU A 97 23.12 7.43 -0.21
CA GLU A 97 22.55 8.69 -0.71
C GLU A 97 22.13 9.66 0.41
N GLY A 98 22.32 9.32 1.68
CA GLY A 98 22.06 10.21 2.82
C GLY A 98 20.64 10.14 3.39
N TYR A 99 19.87 9.11 3.05
CA TYR A 99 18.60 8.84 3.76
C TYR A 99 18.88 8.28 5.17
N ALA A 100 18.04 8.62 6.13
CA ALA A 100 18.14 8.12 7.50
C ALA A 100 17.62 6.67 7.57
N VAL A 101 18.49 5.69 7.35
CA VAL A 101 18.14 4.27 7.36
C VAL A 101 19.16 3.43 8.12
N GLU A 102 18.65 2.53 8.96
CA GLU A 102 19.45 1.54 9.68
C GLU A 102 19.51 0.26 8.85
N VAL A 103 20.63 0.02 8.17
CA VAL A 103 20.76 -1.13 7.28
C VAL A 103 21.26 -2.35 8.08
N PRO A 104 20.53 -3.48 8.10
CA PRO A 104 21.03 -4.72 8.66
C PRO A 104 22.35 -5.16 8.01
N PRO A 105 23.17 -6.01 8.67
CA PRO A 105 24.43 -6.50 8.11
C PRO A 105 24.29 -7.14 6.72
N ASP A 106 23.23 -7.92 6.51
CA ASP A 106 22.97 -8.66 5.28
C ASP A 106 21.47 -8.97 5.12
N ALA A 107 21.12 -9.55 3.97
CA ALA A 107 19.75 -9.89 3.59
C ALA A 107 19.15 -10.99 4.47
N ASP A 108 19.97 -11.93 4.97
CA ASP A 108 19.51 -12.99 5.86
C ASP A 108 19.13 -12.41 7.22
N ARG A 109 19.92 -11.46 7.74
CA ARG A 109 19.58 -10.76 8.96
C ARG A 109 18.32 -9.92 8.81
N LEU A 110 18.12 -9.26 7.66
CA LEU A 110 16.86 -8.59 7.34
C LEU A 110 15.68 -9.56 7.34
N ARG A 111 15.83 -10.76 6.78
CA ARG A 111 14.81 -11.80 6.78
C ARG A 111 14.49 -12.27 8.21
N GLU A 112 15.49 -12.52 9.03
CA GLU A 112 15.33 -12.96 10.42
C GLU A 112 14.55 -11.95 11.26
N ILE A 113 14.89 -10.67 11.19
CA ILE A 113 14.20 -9.63 11.96
C ILE A 113 12.77 -9.41 11.45
N LEU A 114 12.54 -9.58 10.15
CA LEU A 114 11.23 -9.38 9.55
C LEU A 114 10.28 -10.54 9.79
N LEU A 115 10.73 -11.79 9.62
CA LEU A 115 9.87 -13.00 9.71
C LEU A 115 9.86 -13.62 11.10
N GLY A 116 10.98 -13.52 11.81
CA GLY A 116 11.09 -13.94 13.21
C GLY A 116 10.58 -12.83 14.12
N GLY A 117 11.49 -12.04 14.68
CA GLY A 117 11.15 -10.97 15.62
C GLY A 117 10.21 -11.46 16.72
N ASN A 118 9.07 -10.76 16.88
CA ASN A 118 8.01 -11.12 17.83
C ASN A 118 6.83 -11.90 17.20
N SER A 119 6.94 -12.40 15.97
CA SER A 119 5.82 -12.97 15.20
C SER A 119 5.09 -14.10 15.94
N ALA A 120 5.85 -15.01 16.55
CA ALA A 120 5.33 -16.14 17.32
C ALA A 120 4.48 -15.72 18.53
N ALA A 121 4.81 -14.59 19.17
CA ALA A 121 4.04 -14.09 20.32
C ALA A 121 2.64 -13.62 19.94
N PHE A 122 2.43 -13.27 18.67
CA PHE A 122 1.16 -12.76 18.15
C PHE A 122 0.46 -13.72 17.17
N GLY A 123 1.05 -14.90 16.91
CA GLY A 123 0.58 -15.80 15.85
C GLY A 123 0.59 -15.14 14.47
N ALA A 124 1.48 -14.17 14.26
CA ALA A 124 1.62 -13.43 13.00
C ALA A 124 2.62 -14.12 12.06
N VAL A 125 2.55 -13.80 10.77
CA VAL A 125 3.49 -14.35 9.77
C VAL A 125 4.82 -13.61 9.74
N ALA A 126 4.86 -12.40 10.30
CA ALA A 126 6.03 -11.53 10.38
C ALA A 126 6.00 -10.69 11.67
N ASN A 127 7.13 -10.05 11.97
CA ASN A 127 7.31 -9.16 13.10
C ASN A 127 6.22 -8.08 13.12
N VAL A 128 5.57 -7.93 14.26
CA VAL A 128 4.56 -6.90 14.49
C VAL A 128 5.27 -5.62 14.92
N ALA A 129 5.29 -4.63 14.02
CA ALA A 129 5.87 -3.31 14.27
C ALA A 129 4.90 -2.37 15.00
N TYR A 130 3.59 -2.54 14.78
CA TYR A 130 2.58 -1.69 15.39
C TYR A 130 1.29 -2.47 15.63
N ARG A 131 0.62 -2.16 16.74
CA ARG A 131 -0.69 -2.71 17.11
C ARG A 131 -1.68 -1.56 17.15
N MET A 132 -2.55 -1.50 16.15
CA MET A 132 -3.55 -0.45 16.02
C MET A 132 -4.82 -0.87 16.74
N GLY A 133 -5.20 -0.13 17.78
CA GLY A 133 -6.47 -0.37 18.46
C GLY A 133 -7.66 -0.08 17.54
N VAL A 134 -8.76 -0.80 17.72
CA VAL A 134 -9.98 -0.61 16.90
C VAL A 134 -10.47 0.84 16.90
N GLU A 135 -10.48 1.52 18.06
CA GLU A 135 -10.91 2.92 18.14
C GLU A 135 -10.01 3.85 17.31
N GLU A 136 -8.70 3.64 17.35
CA GLU A 136 -7.75 4.39 16.53
C GLU A 136 -7.96 4.10 15.04
N TYR A 137 -8.15 2.84 14.67
CA TYR A 137 -8.43 2.43 13.31
C TYR A 137 -9.70 3.08 12.76
N LEU A 138 -10.82 3.00 13.49
CA LEU A 138 -12.09 3.60 13.07
C LEU A 138 -12.00 5.13 12.97
N ARG A 139 -11.19 5.78 13.81
CA ARG A 139 -10.95 7.23 13.75
C ARG A 139 -10.09 7.65 12.56
N LEU A 140 -9.09 6.83 12.18
CA LEU A 140 -8.12 7.19 11.15
C LEU A 140 -8.48 6.68 9.75
N CYS A 141 -9.27 5.60 9.65
CA CYS A 141 -9.69 4.98 8.40
C CYS A 141 -11.12 5.42 8.03
N PRO A 142 -11.29 6.40 7.12
CA PRO A 142 -12.61 6.96 6.82
C PRO A 142 -13.55 5.99 6.09
N TYR A 143 -13.01 4.89 5.55
CA TYR A 143 -13.77 3.88 4.80
C TYR A 143 -14.03 2.62 5.62
N ALA A 144 -13.81 2.65 6.93
CA ALA A 144 -14.00 1.48 7.79
C ALA A 144 -15.43 0.93 7.69
N ALA A 145 -16.45 1.79 7.64
CA ALA A 145 -17.85 1.38 7.49
C ALA A 145 -18.11 0.56 6.21
N ASP A 146 -17.50 0.94 5.09
CA ASP A 146 -17.61 0.19 3.82
C ASP A 146 -16.96 -1.19 3.94
N ILE A 147 -15.87 -1.30 4.71
CA ILE A 147 -15.20 -2.56 4.99
C ILE A 147 -16.06 -3.42 5.92
N GLU A 148 -16.69 -2.83 6.93
CA GLU A 148 -17.54 -3.56 7.89
C GLU A 148 -18.75 -4.21 7.22
N ASN A 149 -19.28 -3.60 6.15
CA ASN A 149 -20.37 -4.18 5.37
C ASN A 149 -20.01 -5.54 4.73
N GLU A 150 -18.73 -5.80 4.45
CA GLU A 150 -18.28 -7.04 3.83
C GLU A 150 -17.55 -7.98 4.80
N TRP A 151 -16.76 -7.42 5.72
CA TRP A 151 -15.87 -8.17 6.61
C TRP A 151 -16.36 -8.25 8.05
N GLY A 152 -17.50 -7.63 8.37
CA GLY A 152 -18.01 -7.51 9.73
C GLY A 152 -17.26 -6.46 10.54
N ALA A 153 -17.55 -6.34 11.84
CA ALA A 153 -16.96 -5.29 12.67
C ALA A 153 -15.43 -5.44 12.81
N ALA A 154 -14.72 -4.31 12.87
CA ALA A 154 -13.30 -4.28 13.19
C ALA A 154 -13.02 -4.91 14.58
N PRO A 155 -11.90 -5.64 14.77
CA PRO A 155 -10.74 -5.77 13.88
C PRO A 155 -10.85 -6.90 12.83
N GLY A 156 -11.96 -7.65 12.83
CA GLY A 156 -12.10 -8.85 12.00
C GLY A 156 -11.20 -10.01 12.47
N HIS A 157 -10.84 -10.89 11.53
CA HIS A 157 -10.06 -12.12 11.84
C HIS A 157 -8.66 -12.14 11.22
N VAL A 158 -8.42 -11.35 10.17
CA VAL A 158 -7.14 -11.32 9.47
C VAL A 158 -6.22 -10.28 10.09
N ASN A 159 -4.97 -10.65 10.37
CA ASN A 159 -3.97 -9.80 11.04
C ASN A 159 -4.50 -9.17 12.33
N THR A 160 -5.12 -9.98 13.18
CA THR A 160 -5.74 -9.52 14.42
C THR A 160 -5.17 -10.26 15.62
N PHE A 161 -4.96 -9.53 16.72
CA PHE A 161 -4.66 -10.11 18.03
C PHE A 161 -5.52 -9.45 19.09
N GLY A 162 -6.47 -10.21 19.66
CA GLY A 162 -7.45 -9.66 20.61
C GLY A 162 -8.29 -8.56 19.96
N ARG A 163 -8.13 -7.31 20.42
CA ARG A 163 -8.86 -6.12 19.93
C ARG A 163 -7.99 -5.17 19.12
N GLU A 164 -6.92 -5.69 18.53
CA GLU A 164 -5.93 -4.89 17.81
C GLU A 164 -5.67 -5.45 16.42
N LEU A 165 -5.45 -4.55 15.47
CA LEU A 165 -5.00 -4.83 14.11
C LEU A 165 -3.46 -4.82 14.09
N LEU A 166 -2.87 -5.87 13.54
CA LEU A 166 -1.43 -6.08 13.50
C LEU A 166 -0.83 -5.51 12.22
N ILE A 167 0.03 -4.51 12.37
CA ILE A 167 0.84 -3.99 11.28
C ILE A 167 2.19 -4.70 11.30
N GLN A 168 2.39 -5.56 10.31
CA GLN A 168 3.57 -6.40 10.22
C GLN A 168 4.65 -5.71 9.37
N GLY A 169 5.87 -5.70 9.89
CA GLY A 169 7.01 -5.03 9.27
C GLY A 169 8.15 -4.78 10.25
N VAL A 170 9.17 -4.07 9.79
CA VAL A 170 10.29 -3.58 10.60
C VAL A 170 10.60 -2.13 10.26
N ARG A 171 10.83 -1.31 11.28
CA ARG A 171 11.26 0.08 11.12
C ARG A 171 12.78 0.16 11.24
N LEU A 172 13.39 0.79 10.23
CA LEU A 172 14.82 0.95 10.06
C LEU A 172 15.11 2.46 9.89
N GLY A 173 15.05 3.22 10.98
CA GLY A 173 15.09 4.69 10.93
C GLY A 173 13.84 5.31 10.30
N ASN A 174 14.02 6.01 9.18
CA ASN A 174 12.95 6.60 8.35
C ASN A 174 12.50 5.68 7.21
N VAL A 175 13.02 4.46 7.13
CA VAL A 175 12.51 3.43 6.21
C VAL A 175 11.68 2.41 6.98
N PHE A 176 10.53 2.03 6.45
CA PHE A 176 9.68 0.98 7.01
C PHE A 176 9.51 -0.14 5.99
N VAL A 177 10.00 -1.34 6.31
CA VAL A 177 9.81 -2.53 5.48
C VAL A 177 8.55 -3.23 5.98
N ALA A 178 7.45 -3.09 5.25
CA ALA A 178 6.14 -3.63 5.59
C ALA A 178 5.90 -4.97 4.90
N VAL A 179 5.18 -5.88 5.56
CA VAL A 179 4.61 -7.07 4.92
C VAL A 179 3.16 -6.78 4.58
N GLN A 180 2.81 -6.81 3.29
CA GLN A 180 1.44 -6.60 2.87
C GLN A 180 0.57 -7.78 3.32
N PRO A 181 -0.59 -7.53 3.96
CA PRO A 181 -1.55 -8.58 4.24
C PRO A 181 -2.05 -9.21 2.93
N THR A 182 -2.55 -10.44 3.04
CA THR A 182 -3.17 -11.13 1.92
C THR A 182 -4.45 -10.43 1.47
N PHE A 183 -5.01 -10.80 0.33
CA PHE A 183 -6.27 -10.22 -0.15
C PHE A 183 -7.49 -10.71 0.65
N GLY A 184 -7.33 -11.75 1.49
CA GLY A 184 -8.38 -12.30 2.35
C GLY A 184 -9.27 -13.38 1.71
N TYR A 185 -9.08 -13.73 0.43
CA TYR A 185 -9.87 -14.76 -0.27
C TYR A 185 -9.10 -16.07 -0.51
N GLU A 186 -8.09 -16.34 0.30
CA GLU A 186 -7.29 -17.57 0.19
C GLU A 186 -8.14 -18.79 0.58
N GLY A 187 -8.45 -19.62 -0.42
CA GLY A 187 -9.24 -20.84 -0.26
C GLY A 187 -10.35 -21.01 -1.30
N ASP A 188 -10.85 -19.92 -1.89
CA ASP A 188 -11.89 -19.99 -2.93
C ASP A 188 -11.60 -19.02 -4.11
N PRO A 189 -10.89 -19.51 -5.15
CA PRO A 189 -10.57 -18.74 -6.35
C PRO A 189 -11.82 -18.17 -7.05
N MET A 190 -12.99 -18.81 -6.92
CA MET A 190 -14.23 -18.34 -7.54
C MET A 190 -14.78 -17.10 -6.83
N ARG A 191 -14.61 -16.97 -5.52
CA ARG A 191 -15.05 -15.77 -4.77
C ARG A 191 -14.21 -14.53 -5.11
N LEU A 192 -12.93 -14.73 -5.41
CA LEU A 192 -12.04 -13.70 -5.96
C LEU A 192 -12.45 -13.26 -7.37
N LEU A 193 -12.92 -14.18 -8.22
CA LEU A 193 -13.38 -13.90 -9.59
C LEU A 193 -14.82 -13.39 -9.68
N MET A 194 -15.67 -13.66 -8.69
CA MET A 194 -17.11 -13.36 -8.70
C MET A 194 -17.54 -12.25 -7.71
N SER A 195 -16.68 -11.83 -6.78
CA SER A 195 -17.02 -10.72 -5.87
C SER A 195 -17.03 -9.39 -6.64
N ARG A 196 -18.24 -8.92 -6.97
CA ARG A 196 -18.45 -7.66 -7.69
C ARG A 196 -18.30 -6.40 -6.81
N GLY A 197 -18.06 -6.56 -5.51
CA GLY A 197 -18.08 -5.49 -4.50
C GLY A 197 -16.88 -5.39 -3.57
N GLY A 198 -15.84 -6.23 -3.74
CA GLY A 198 -14.81 -6.52 -2.74
C GLY A 198 -14.17 -5.29 -2.07
N ALA A 199 -14.49 -5.05 -0.80
CA ALA A 199 -13.72 -4.23 0.11
C ALA A 199 -12.47 -4.98 0.58
N PRO A 200 -11.38 -4.29 0.91
CA PRO A 200 -10.23 -4.91 1.59
C PRO A 200 -10.66 -5.33 2.99
N HIS A 201 -10.12 -6.42 3.52
CA HIS A 201 -10.31 -6.71 4.94
C HIS A 201 -9.62 -5.65 5.82
N HIS A 202 -10.04 -5.54 7.10
CA HIS A 202 -9.54 -4.51 8.02
C HIS A 202 -8.01 -4.47 8.14
N GLY A 203 -7.36 -5.62 8.30
CA GLY A 203 -5.88 -5.70 8.35
C GLY A 203 -5.18 -5.06 7.15
N PHE A 204 -5.73 -5.20 5.94
CA PHE A 204 -5.18 -4.57 4.73
C PHE A 204 -5.33 -3.05 4.78
N ALA A 205 -6.53 -2.55 5.08
CA ALA A 205 -6.77 -1.12 5.22
C ALA A 205 -5.99 -0.49 6.39
N ALA A 206 -5.77 -1.25 7.47
CA ALA A 206 -5.01 -0.82 8.63
C ALA A 206 -3.53 -0.58 8.30
N LEU A 207 -2.91 -1.41 7.45
CA LEU A 207 -1.54 -1.18 6.97
C LEU A 207 -1.44 0.17 6.28
N TYR A 208 -2.28 0.45 5.28
CA TYR A 208 -2.23 1.71 4.54
C TYR A 208 -2.60 2.92 5.41
N THR A 209 -3.57 2.76 6.31
CA THR A 209 -3.90 3.79 7.31
C THR A 209 -2.70 4.11 8.21
N TYR A 210 -1.97 3.08 8.66
CA TYR A 210 -0.74 3.25 9.42
C TYR A 210 0.34 3.97 8.60
N LEU A 211 0.58 3.55 7.36
CA LEU A 211 1.59 4.15 6.48
C LEU A 211 1.30 5.64 6.25
N GLU A 212 0.05 6.00 5.98
CA GLU A 212 -0.33 7.39 5.66
C GLU A 212 -0.40 8.28 6.91
N LYS A 213 -1.06 7.81 7.98
CA LYS A 213 -1.44 8.68 9.11
C LYS A 213 -0.48 8.62 10.29
N ILE A 214 0.12 7.45 10.55
CA ILE A 214 0.92 7.19 11.75
C ILE A 214 2.41 7.24 11.41
N PHE A 215 2.88 6.38 10.51
CA PHE A 215 4.25 6.42 10.02
C PHE A 215 4.52 7.71 9.23
N ARG A 216 3.52 8.15 8.46
CA ARG A 216 3.54 9.32 7.58
C ARG A 216 4.60 9.17 6.49
N ALA A 217 4.51 8.07 5.74
CA ALA A 217 5.34 7.84 4.56
C ALA A 217 5.21 9.03 3.58
N ASP A 218 6.35 9.49 3.07
CA ASP A 218 6.42 10.42 1.96
C ASP A 218 6.37 9.69 0.62
N ALA A 219 6.87 8.46 0.56
CA ALA A 219 6.78 7.56 -0.58
C ALA A 219 6.49 6.11 -0.14
N ILE A 220 5.76 5.38 -0.98
CA ILE A 220 5.53 3.94 -0.85
C ILE A 220 6.10 3.28 -2.10
N VAL A 221 6.92 2.25 -1.91
CA VAL A 221 7.50 1.44 -2.97
C VAL A 221 7.03 0.01 -2.74
N HIS A 222 6.21 -0.51 -3.64
CA HIS A 222 5.90 -1.92 -3.67
C HIS A 222 7.08 -2.68 -4.29
N THR A 223 7.63 -3.63 -3.55
CA THR A 223 8.77 -4.42 -3.99
C THR A 223 8.31 -5.83 -4.30
N GLY A 224 8.42 -6.20 -5.57
CA GLY A 224 7.89 -7.43 -6.15
C GLY A 224 7.31 -7.18 -7.53
N THR A 225 6.80 -8.22 -8.19
CA THR A 225 6.20 -8.07 -9.53
C THR A 225 4.82 -7.43 -9.52
N HIS A 226 4.16 -7.40 -8.35
CA HIS A 226 2.80 -6.93 -8.16
C HIS A 226 2.61 -6.38 -6.75
N GLY A 227 1.49 -5.68 -6.53
CA GLY A 227 0.97 -5.38 -5.20
C GLY A 227 -0.53 -5.58 -5.17
N ALA A 228 -1.08 -6.18 -4.11
CA ALA A 228 -2.52 -6.46 -4.04
C ALA A 228 -3.40 -5.20 -4.20
N LEU A 229 -2.87 -4.02 -3.89
CA LEU A 229 -3.58 -2.74 -4.03
C LEU A 229 -3.99 -2.45 -5.48
N GLU A 230 -3.19 -2.84 -6.47
CA GLU A 230 -3.46 -2.55 -7.89
C GLU A 230 -4.66 -3.34 -8.44
N PHE A 231 -4.99 -4.47 -7.81
CA PHE A 231 -6.10 -5.35 -8.19
C PHE A 231 -7.35 -5.14 -7.33
N MET A 232 -7.32 -4.20 -6.38
CA MET A 232 -8.47 -3.88 -5.56
C MET A 232 -9.65 -3.37 -6.41
N PRO A 233 -10.91 -3.68 -6.06
CA PRO A 233 -12.06 -3.28 -6.85
C PRO A 233 -12.15 -1.76 -7.11
N GLY A 234 -12.40 -1.43 -8.36
CA GLY A 234 -12.41 -0.07 -8.87
C GLY A 234 -12.50 -0.03 -10.38
N LYS A 235 -12.45 1.18 -10.94
CA LYS A 235 -12.37 1.39 -12.39
C LYS A 235 -11.02 0.91 -12.91
N GLN A 236 -11.00 0.40 -14.15
CA GLN A 236 -9.75 -0.05 -14.79
C GLN A 236 -8.75 1.10 -15.03
N VAL A 237 -9.25 2.28 -15.38
CA VAL A 237 -8.46 3.51 -15.58
C VAL A 237 -9.29 4.71 -15.11
N GLY A 238 -8.63 5.83 -14.78
CA GLY A 238 -9.32 7.05 -14.34
C GLY A 238 -10.09 6.85 -13.03
N LEU A 239 -9.36 6.43 -12.00
CA LEU A 239 -9.92 6.10 -10.69
C LEU A 239 -10.74 7.26 -10.10
N SER A 240 -11.83 6.92 -9.42
CA SER A 240 -12.65 7.84 -8.61
C SER A 240 -12.36 7.66 -7.11
N GLY A 241 -12.85 8.57 -6.28
CA GLY A 241 -12.79 8.43 -4.82
C GLY A 241 -13.58 7.25 -4.24
N GLU A 242 -14.28 6.50 -5.10
CA GLU A 242 -14.96 5.24 -4.74
C GLU A 242 -14.10 4.00 -5.01
N CYS A 243 -13.02 4.14 -5.78
CA CYS A 243 -12.13 3.04 -6.11
C CYS A 243 -11.18 2.76 -4.95
N TRP A 244 -11.09 1.52 -4.48
CA TRP A 244 -10.20 1.13 -3.39
C TRP A 244 -8.71 1.47 -3.62
N PRO A 245 -8.13 1.30 -4.82
CA PRO A 245 -6.76 1.73 -5.10
C PRO A 245 -6.55 3.25 -4.95
N ASP A 246 -7.61 4.07 -5.05
CA ASP A 246 -7.55 5.52 -4.84
C ASP A 246 -7.80 5.88 -3.36
N ARG A 247 -8.64 5.12 -2.67
CA ARG A 247 -9.01 5.38 -1.27
C ARG A 247 -7.86 5.14 -0.30
N LEU A 248 -7.14 4.03 -0.46
CA LEU A 248 -6.07 3.58 0.43
C LEU A 248 -4.72 4.27 0.17
#